data_AF-A0A956H854-F1
#
_entry.id   AF-A0A956H854-F1
#
_cell.length_a   1.000
_cell.length_b   1.000
_cell.length_c   1.000
_cell.angle_alpha   90.00
_cell.angle_beta   90.00
_cell.angle_gamma   90.00
#
_symmetry.space_group_name_H-M   'P 1'
#
loop_
_entity.id
_entity.type
_entity.pdbx_description
1 polymer ?
#
loop_
_entity_poly.entity_id
_entity_poly.type
_entity_poly.pdbx_seq_one_letter_code
_entity_poly.pdbx_strand_id
1 'polypeptide(L)'
;MRAVPLAAVMLGLGLGLGPASPARAAPGEDGTRESGEDRAAEPELRRVTLRGRVREAGGSRAPVVAATVLIVDAPADVRPGKVARDPLDPNALAWMLQAESDEDGNFVIP
;
A
#
# COMPACT_ATOMS: atom_id res chain seq x y z
N MET A 1 -42.06 8.24 -9.59
CA MET A 1 -41.66 7.54 -10.82
C MET A 1 -40.98 8.53 -11.75
N ARG A 2 -39.65 8.54 -11.83
CA ARG A 2 -38.88 9.36 -12.77
C ARG A 2 -37.74 8.53 -13.34
N ALA A 3 -37.56 8.66 -14.65
CA ALA A 3 -36.83 7.78 -15.54
C ALA A 3 -35.30 7.88 -15.42
N VAL A 4 -34.67 6.74 -15.66
CA VAL A 4 -33.23 6.57 -15.94
C VAL A 4 -32.91 7.08 -17.35
N PRO A 5 -31.72 7.64 -17.57
CA PRO A 5 -30.95 7.17 -18.73
C PRO A 5 -29.60 6.57 -18.34
N LEU A 6 -29.39 5.35 -18.83
CA LEU A 6 -28.10 4.69 -18.98
C LEU A 6 -27.24 5.53 -19.92
N ALA A 7 -26.04 5.89 -19.50
CA ALA A 7 -24.99 6.36 -20.40
C ALA A 7 -23.99 5.22 -20.59
N ALA A 8 -23.95 4.72 -21.82
CA ALA A 8 -23.06 3.67 -22.29
C ALA A 8 -21.69 4.26 -22.71
N VAL A 9 -20.64 3.51 -22.35
CA VAL A 9 -19.43 3.15 -23.14
C VAL A 9 -18.67 4.27 -23.87
N MET A 10 -17.36 4.36 -23.57
CA MET A 10 -16.32 4.31 -24.61
C MET A 10 -14.99 3.85 -24.00
N LEU A 11 -14.60 2.64 -24.40
CA LEU A 11 -13.37 1.93 -24.08
C LEU A 11 -12.26 2.47 -25.00
N GLY A 12 -11.31 3.22 -24.46
CA GLY A 12 -10.15 3.71 -25.20
C GLY A 12 -9.05 2.65 -25.28
N LEU A 13 -9.07 1.84 -26.33
CA LEU A 13 -8.02 0.88 -26.68
C LEU A 13 -6.88 1.62 -27.39
N GLY A 14 -5.87 2.06 -26.63
CA GLY A 14 -4.66 2.67 -27.17
C GLY A 14 -3.59 1.63 -27.54
N LEU A 15 -3.66 1.09 -28.76
CA LEU A 15 -2.61 0.30 -29.40
C LEU A 15 -1.49 1.23 -29.90
N GLY A 16 -0.44 1.42 -29.10
CA GLY A 16 0.78 2.10 -29.51
C GLY A 16 1.83 1.12 -30.02
N LEU A 17 1.82 0.84 -31.34
CA LEU A 17 2.96 0.25 -32.05
C LEU A 17 4.04 1.32 -32.25
N GLY A 18 5.27 1.07 -31.79
CA GLY A 18 6.46 1.88 -32.05
C GLY A 18 7.68 0.98 -32.31
N PRO A 19 8.61 1.37 -33.18
CA PRO A 19 9.40 0.46 -34.03
C PRO A 19 10.58 -0.24 -33.35
N ALA A 20 10.88 -1.41 -33.90
CA ALA A 20 12.04 -2.24 -33.63
C ALA A 20 13.36 -1.48 -33.87
N SER A 21 14.24 -1.51 -32.86
CA SER A 21 15.64 -1.08 -32.99
C SER A 21 16.50 -2.30 -33.34
N PRO A 22 17.40 -2.21 -34.34
CA PRO A 22 18.19 -3.35 -34.80
C PRO A 22 19.26 -3.75 -33.79
N ALA A 23 19.49 -5.07 -33.74
CA ALA A 23 20.49 -5.76 -32.96
C ALA A 23 21.91 -5.23 -33.21
N ARG A 24 22.66 -5.02 -32.13
CA ARG A 24 24.13 -4.90 -32.14
C ARG A 24 24.71 -6.19 -31.59
N ALA A 25 25.53 -6.86 -32.40
CA ALA A 25 26.20 -8.11 -32.09
C ALA A 25 27.18 -7.99 -30.90
N ALA A 26 27.19 -9.03 -30.07
CA ALA A 26 28.26 -9.38 -29.12
C ALA A 26 29.44 -10.02 -29.92
N PRO A 27 30.69 -10.18 -29.40
CA PRO A 27 30.96 -10.83 -28.11
C PRO A 27 32.11 -10.21 -27.28
N GLY A 28 32.02 -10.38 -25.97
CA GLY A 28 33.14 -10.24 -25.03
C GLY A 28 33.00 -11.32 -23.99
N GLU A 29 33.43 -12.53 -24.32
CA GLU A 29 33.78 -13.54 -23.32
C GLU A 29 35.16 -13.15 -22.79
N ASP A 30 35.24 -12.78 -21.51
CA ASP A 30 36.41 -13.08 -20.69
C ASP A 30 36.08 -12.86 -19.21
N GLY A 31 36.26 -13.93 -18.44
CA GLY A 31 36.80 -13.86 -17.09
C GLY A 31 35.87 -13.35 -15.99
N THR A 32 35.19 -14.30 -15.35
CA THR A 32 35.36 -14.67 -13.93
C THR A 32 34.00 -15.03 -13.33
N ARG A 33 33.79 -16.34 -13.14
CA ARG A 33 32.78 -16.83 -12.19
C ARG A 33 33.31 -16.52 -10.79
N GLU A 34 33.00 -15.34 -10.28
CA GLU A 34 33.05 -15.11 -8.83
C GLU A 34 31.76 -15.70 -8.25
N SER A 35 31.96 -16.72 -7.42
CA SER A 35 30.95 -17.46 -6.71
C SER A 35 29.95 -16.53 -6.02
N GLY A 36 28.68 -16.86 -6.17
CA GLY A 36 27.58 -16.14 -5.56
C GLY A 36 27.71 -16.12 -4.05
N GLU A 37 27.88 -14.93 -3.51
CA GLU A 37 27.14 -14.52 -2.33
C GLU A 37 26.10 -13.52 -2.84
N ASP A 38 25.02 -14.08 -3.39
CA ASP A 38 23.75 -13.39 -3.55
C ASP A 38 23.24 -13.14 -2.12
N ARG A 39 23.87 -12.19 -1.42
CA ARG A 39 23.29 -11.60 -0.22
C ARG A 39 22.03 -10.97 -0.72
N ALA A 40 20.92 -11.69 -0.54
CA ALA A 40 19.59 -11.13 -0.60
C ALA A 40 19.68 -9.82 0.18
N ALA A 41 19.70 -8.70 -0.56
CA ALA A 41 19.74 -7.40 0.05
C ALA A 41 18.52 -7.37 0.96
N GLU A 42 18.75 -7.37 2.28
CA GLU A 42 17.66 -7.18 3.22
C GLU A 42 16.94 -5.92 2.74
N PRO A 43 15.62 -5.98 2.50
CA PRO A 43 14.92 -4.85 1.93
C PRO A 43 15.21 -3.67 2.84
N GLU A 44 15.88 -2.64 2.32
CA GLU A 44 16.03 -1.38 3.05
C GLU A 44 14.63 -0.91 3.39
N LEU A 45 14.24 -1.14 4.65
CA LEU A 45 12.95 -0.73 5.17
C LEU A 45 12.93 0.78 5.09
N ARG A 46 12.35 1.31 4.01
CA ARG A 46 12.06 2.74 3.89
C ARG A 46 11.20 3.07 5.09
N ARG A 47 11.76 3.80 6.06
CA ARG A 47 11.01 4.30 7.20
C ARG A 47 10.01 5.32 6.66
N VAL A 48 8.74 4.94 6.64
CA VAL A 48 7.65 5.78 6.17
C VAL A 48 6.92 6.33 7.37
N THR A 49 6.91 7.65 7.52
CA THR A 49 6.08 8.31 8.53
C THR A 49 4.63 8.36 8.04
N LEU A 50 3.73 7.78 8.83
CA LEU A 50 2.28 7.81 8.61
C LEU A 50 1.68 9.01 9.32
N ARG A 51 0.86 9.78 8.59
CA ARG A 51 0.14 10.93 9.11
C ARG A 51 -1.33 10.80 8.74
N GLY A 52 -2.21 11.15 9.67
CA GLY A 52 -3.65 11.09 9.41
C GLY A 52 -4.47 11.87 10.41
N ARG A 53 -5.80 11.80 10.23
CA ARG A 53 -6.78 12.45 11.09
C ARG A 53 -7.97 11.53 11.35
N VAL A 54 -8.36 11.39 12.61
CA VAL A 54 -9.50 10.61 13.06
C VAL A 54 -10.72 11.51 13.17
N ARG A 55 -11.84 11.07 12.58
CA ARG A 55 -13.11 11.79 12.60
C ARG A 55 -14.26 10.82 12.77
N GLU A 56 -15.34 11.28 13.41
CA GLU A 56 -16.59 10.51 13.49
C GLU A 56 -17.14 10.19 12.10
N ALA A 57 -17.74 9.02 11.95
CA ALA A 57 -18.49 8.67 10.76
C ALA A 57 -19.84 9.43 10.73
N GLY A 58 -20.32 9.78 9.54
CA GLY A 58 -21.61 10.46 9.35
C GLY A 58 -21.49 11.94 8.99
N GLY A 59 -22.54 12.71 9.33
CA GLY A 59 -22.69 14.11 8.89
C GLY A 59 -21.84 15.13 9.64
N SER A 60 -21.60 14.91 10.95
CA SER A 60 -20.82 15.82 11.80
C SER A 60 -19.34 15.85 11.41
N ARG A 61 -18.74 14.67 11.19
CA ARG A 61 -17.30 14.50 10.94
C ARG A 61 -16.41 15.26 11.94
N ALA A 62 -16.87 15.35 13.19
CA ALA A 62 -16.12 15.97 14.28
C ALA A 62 -14.79 15.24 14.50
N PRO A 63 -13.72 15.96 14.93
CA PRO A 63 -12.47 15.33 15.30
C PRO A 63 -12.66 14.43 16.53
N VAL A 64 -11.93 13.31 16.56
CA VAL A 64 -11.90 12.44 17.73
C VAL A 64 -10.60 12.71 18.49
N VAL A 65 -10.73 13.24 19.70
CA VAL A 65 -9.62 13.59 20.58
C VAL A 65 -9.19 12.39 21.42
N ALA A 66 -7.89 12.26 21.67
CA ALA A 66 -7.29 11.19 22.49
C ALA A 66 -7.66 9.77 22.01
N ALA A 67 -7.83 9.59 20.69
CA ALA A 67 -8.08 8.28 20.11
C ALA A 67 -6.75 7.52 19.97
N THR A 68 -6.70 6.31 20.54
CA THR A 68 -5.58 5.40 20.31
C THR A 68 -5.66 4.79 18.92
N VAL A 69 -4.67 5.09 18.09
CA VAL A 69 -4.49 4.52 16.75
C VAL A 69 -3.44 3.43 16.82
N LEU A 70 -3.83 2.22 16.43
CA LEU A 70 -2.95 1.04 16.37
C LEU A 70 -2.77 0.65 14.90
N ILE A 71 -1.52 0.46 14.47
CA ILE A 71 -1.18 -0.03 13.14
C ILE A 71 -0.52 -1.39 13.30
N VAL A 72 -1.06 -2.34 12.55
CA VAL A 72 -0.58 -3.72 12.45
C VAL A 72 -0.50 -4.09 10.98
N ASP A 73 0.38 -5.03 10.64
CA ASP A 73 0.42 -5.56 9.30
C ASP A 73 -0.87 -6.30 8.99
N ALA A 74 -1.49 -5.92 7.87
CA ALA A 74 -2.67 -6.60 7.38
C ALA A 74 -2.24 -7.95 6.74
N PRO A 75 -2.88 -9.07 7.12
CA PRO A 75 -2.69 -10.34 6.40
C PRO A 75 -3.03 -10.18 4.92
N ALA A 76 -2.29 -10.90 4.05
CA ALA A 76 -2.39 -10.74 2.59
C ALA A 76 -3.79 -11.05 2.01
N ASP A 77 -4.61 -11.80 2.73
CA ASP A 77 -5.96 -12.20 2.37
C ASP A 77 -7.05 -11.24 2.87
N VAL A 78 -6.70 -10.27 3.73
CA VAL A 78 -7.66 -9.28 4.26
C VAL A 78 -7.81 -8.10 3.30
N ARG A 79 -9.06 -7.85 2.88
CA ARG A 79 -9.41 -6.68 2.07
C ARG A 79 -9.94 -5.54 2.93
N PRO A 80 -9.56 -4.28 2.65
CA PRO A 80 -10.13 -3.12 3.32
C PRO A 80 -11.67 -3.10 3.27
N GLY A 81 -12.31 -2.76 4.40
CA GLY A 81 -13.76 -2.65 4.51
C GLY A 81 -14.52 -3.98 4.51
N LYS A 82 -13.83 -5.12 4.56
CA LYS A 82 -14.44 -6.43 4.79
C LYS A 82 -14.09 -6.93 6.18
N VAL A 83 -15.05 -7.61 6.81
CA VAL A 83 -14.82 -8.28 8.10
C VAL A 83 -13.83 -9.42 7.87
N ALA A 84 -12.73 -9.43 8.63
CA ALA A 84 -11.81 -10.55 8.66
C ALA A 84 -12.55 -11.78 9.22
N ARG A 85 -12.40 -12.93 8.57
CA ARG A 85 -13.06 -14.17 9.01
C ARG A 85 -12.37 -14.78 10.22
N ASP A 86 -11.04 -14.75 10.21
CA ASP A 86 -10.21 -15.35 11.25
C ASP A 86 -9.79 -14.29 12.28
N PRO A 87 -9.66 -14.66 13.56
CA PRO A 87 -9.12 -13.79 14.59
C PRO A 87 -7.69 -13.34 14.26
N LEU A 88 -7.31 -12.14 14.70
CA LEU A 88 -5.91 -11.72 14.67
C LEU A 88 -5.05 -12.61 15.57
N ASP A 89 -3.86 -12.98 15.08
CA ASP A 89 -2.86 -13.67 15.88
C ASP A 89 -2.34 -12.73 16.98
N PRO A 90 -2.48 -13.07 18.28
CA PRO A 90 -1.97 -12.23 19.36
C PRO A 90 -0.44 -12.08 19.34
N ASN A 91 0.29 -13.01 18.72
CA ASN A 91 1.74 -12.92 18.59
C ASN A 91 2.18 -12.01 17.44
N ALA A 92 1.27 -11.69 16.51
CA ALA A 92 1.51 -10.69 15.46
C ALA A 92 1.53 -9.25 16.00
N LEU A 93 1.23 -9.05 17.28
CA LEU A 93 1.23 -7.74 17.94
C LEU A 93 2.65 -7.22 18.29
N ALA A 94 3.68 -8.04 18.11
CA ALA A 94 5.06 -7.68 18.47
C ALA A 94 5.62 -6.47 17.68
N TRP A 95 5.00 -6.11 16.55
CA TRP A 95 5.45 -5.04 15.65
C TRP A 95 4.43 -3.90 15.52
N MET A 96 3.50 -3.82 16.47
CA MET A 96 2.44 -2.81 16.46
C MET A 96 2.99 -1.41 16.69
N LEU A 97 2.61 -0.48 15.81
CA LEU A 97 2.87 0.94 16.01
C LEU A 97 1.65 1.61 16.62
N GLN A 98 1.87 2.55 17.53
CA GLN A 98 0.81 3.25 18.25
C GLN A 98 1.03 4.76 18.23
N ALA A 99 -0.07 5.50 18.05
CA ALA A 99 -0.12 6.94 18.30
C ALA A 99 -1.45 7.31 18.94
N GLU A 100 -1.50 8.48 19.54
CA GLU A 100 -2.73 9.09 20.05
C GLU A 100 -3.06 10.34 19.24
N SER A 101 -4.35 10.60 19.01
CA SER A 101 -4.79 11.79 18.28
C SER A 101 -4.87 13.04 19.17
N ASP A 102 -4.48 14.19 18.61
CA ASP A 102 -4.54 15.50 19.27
C ASP A 102 -5.97 16.09 19.35
N GLU A 103 -6.09 17.33 19.83
CA GLU A 103 -7.37 18.06 19.95
C GLU A 103 -8.08 18.28 18.61
N ASP A 104 -7.33 18.28 17.51
CA ASP A 104 -7.85 18.37 16.14
C ASP A 104 -8.10 16.98 15.52
N GLY A 105 -7.79 15.91 16.26
CA GLY A 105 -7.88 14.52 15.84
C GLY A 105 -6.72 14.06 14.94
N ASN A 106 -5.63 14.80 14.83
CA ASN A 106 -4.48 14.41 14.00
C ASN A 106 -3.57 13.44 14.76
N PHE A 107 -2.91 12.54 14.03
CA PHE A 107 -1.89 11.63 14.56
C PHE A 107 -0.68 11.51 13.64
N VAL A 108 0.45 11.13 14.21
CA VAL A 108 1.70 10.85 13.50
C VAL A 108 2.33 9.58 14.06
N ILE A 109 2.70 8.65 13.18
CA ILE A 109 3.44 7.42 13.50
C ILE A 109 4.75 7.46 12.69
N PRO A 110 5.92 7.41 13.35
CA PRO A 110 7.23 7.59 12.70
C PRO A 110 7.65 6.42 11.80
#